data_AF-A0A4R1WKJ8-F1
#
_entry.id   AF-A0A4R1WKJ8-F1
#
_cell.length_a   1.000
_cell.length_b   1.000
_cell.length_c   1.000
_cell.angle_alpha   90.00
_cell.angle_beta   90.00
_cell.angle_gamma   90.00
#
_symmetry.space_group_name_H-M   'P 1'
#
loop_
_entity.id
_entity.type
_entity.pdbx_description
1 polymer ?
#
loop_
_entity_poly.entity_id
_entity_poly.type
_entity_poly.pdbx_seq_one_letter_code
_entity_poly.pdbx_strand_id
1 'polypeptide(L)'
;MSLVYRSVFNDSDGRIATALRPEFERWLDSKALRLPKSGLSQRGSALESDDGAIAWATELDTQLPNGDRIYRVRLIEETADARWITTAAAIRPAGDATSVELSPARIWVDLEHEPVRRANPVRPGSPRLVRELLAAGEGYDGPVPLTAEDWTLQQSHVAEIASYISSPHRSVPVIVFAHDGQDAYDQPHLTRRLARDVAGVAAVFRLADASATEQLANSLPEGYAVYGGAMRTYLPGAISDPADVASRHRILGRTSLVALGSRAFPAVKDQILELSTRRPAPVALRSAQSVAAPSERVRRSVSATAAAGIGRTWLNERLDRMRRALRNHRGNDLAPASTLSLDDLEAFDVVLDELVSSLATQAPAVHDLVPVAEVELRRQLVRETEEREALEQLLNEAQENIEDRALLVSQLTTAYDDLTIEATEAREEVDSLDRRVRWLERRVRDLGDPGVGTDEELPTAPSSVAEVVALARQHLSAIHVGEIEEDAAELDLHGGAQLYAIKSWAALCALDAYAQARSAGMFHNSFYAWCQEPPPGQPAISATAVAMVESESVESSSDLRNARTFAVPTQVAVTGRKYMPAHVKVVRRGAPAPRLHFYDDAAGTGKVYVGYLGAHLPTARF
;
A
#
# COMPACT_ATOMS: atom_id res chain seq x y z
N MET A 1 12.33 -12.09 0.27
CA MET A 1 11.10 -12.39 -0.49
C MET A 1 9.85 -11.78 0.16
N SER A 2 9.08 -10.94 -0.55
CA SER A 2 7.82 -10.35 -0.06
C SER A 2 6.64 -10.69 -0.97
N LEU A 3 5.49 -11.05 -0.37
CA LEU A 3 4.23 -11.23 -1.10
C LEU A 3 3.67 -9.85 -1.48
N VAL A 4 3.42 -9.63 -2.77
CA VAL A 4 2.98 -8.32 -3.30
C VAL A 4 1.57 -8.35 -3.89
N TYR A 5 1.02 -9.54 -4.12
CA TYR A 5 -0.34 -9.74 -4.61
C TYR A 5 -0.83 -11.15 -4.24
N ARG A 6 -2.08 -11.28 -3.77
CA ARG A 6 -2.74 -12.57 -3.54
C ARG A 6 -4.20 -12.54 -3.95
N SER A 7 -4.55 -13.37 -4.91
CA SER A 7 -5.93 -13.62 -5.33
C SER A 7 -6.40 -14.99 -4.85
N VAL A 8 -7.60 -15.03 -4.29
CA VAL A 8 -8.31 -16.26 -3.89
C VAL A 8 -9.76 -16.07 -4.29
N PHE A 9 -10.30 -17.01 -5.06
CA PHE A 9 -11.70 -17.00 -5.48
C PHE A 9 -12.20 -18.41 -5.80
N ASN A 10 -13.52 -18.56 -5.83
CA ASN A 10 -14.19 -19.78 -6.23
C ASN A 10 -14.49 -19.71 -7.73
N ASP A 11 -14.26 -20.82 -8.39
CA ASP A 11 -14.62 -21.09 -9.77
C ASP A 11 -15.82 -22.03 -9.74
N SER A 12 -17.01 -21.49 -9.99
CA SER A 12 -18.26 -22.20 -9.75
C SER A 12 -18.56 -23.27 -10.81
N ASP A 13 -18.10 -23.05 -12.05
CA ASP A 13 -18.36 -23.91 -13.20
C ASP A 13 -17.14 -24.75 -13.63
N GLY A 14 -15.99 -24.54 -12.98
CA GLY A 14 -14.76 -25.28 -13.24
C GLY A 14 -14.00 -24.83 -14.48
N ARG A 15 -14.50 -23.82 -15.21
CA ARG A 15 -13.89 -23.36 -16.47
C ARG A 15 -12.54 -22.73 -16.22
N ILE A 16 -12.39 -21.96 -15.14
CA ILE A 16 -11.13 -21.30 -14.81
C ILE A 16 -10.06 -22.33 -14.45
N ALA A 17 -10.42 -23.34 -13.66
CA ALA A 17 -9.54 -24.43 -13.27
C ALA A 17 -9.07 -25.23 -14.49
N THR A 18 -9.96 -25.45 -15.47
CA THR A 18 -9.62 -26.12 -16.74
C THR A 18 -8.79 -25.23 -17.66
N ALA A 19 -9.00 -23.91 -17.64
CA ALA A 19 -8.21 -22.95 -18.39
C ALA A 19 -6.82 -22.69 -17.79
N LEU A 20 -6.54 -23.08 -16.54
CA LEU A 20 -5.30 -22.71 -15.85
C LEU A 20 -4.03 -23.09 -16.62
N ARG A 21 -3.96 -24.32 -17.13
CA ARG A 21 -2.82 -24.81 -17.91
C ARG A 21 -2.64 -24.05 -19.23
N PRO A 22 -3.64 -24.00 -20.14
CA PRO A 22 -3.47 -23.31 -21.43
C PRO A 22 -3.29 -21.80 -21.29
N GLU A 23 -3.87 -21.15 -20.27
CA GLU A 23 -3.63 -19.73 -19.99
C GLU A 23 -2.21 -19.49 -19.48
N PHE A 24 -1.69 -20.39 -18.66
CA PHE A 24 -0.29 -20.31 -18.21
C PHE A 24 0.69 -20.45 -19.38
N GLU A 25 0.47 -21.41 -20.28
CA GLU A 25 1.31 -21.58 -21.48
C GLU A 25 1.27 -20.32 -22.37
N ARG A 26 0.07 -19.77 -22.66
CA ARG A 26 -0.07 -18.50 -23.41
C ARG A 26 0.58 -17.31 -22.71
N TRP A 27 0.55 -17.28 -21.38
CA TRP A 27 1.20 -16.23 -20.60
C TRP A 27 2.73 -16.32 -20.69
N LEU A 28 3.31 -17.53 -20.67
CA LEU A 28 4.74 -17.74 -20.92
C LEU A 28 5.14 -17.27 -22.33
N ASP A 29 4.36 -17.63 -23.34
CA ASP A 29 4.59 -17.17 -24.72
C ASP A 29 4.58 -15.63 -24.81
N SER A 30 3.66 -14.97 -24.09
CA SER A 30 3.60 -13.51 -24.05
C SER A 30 4.82 -12.83 -23.39
N LYS A 31 5.61 -13.61 -22.64
CA LYS A 31 6.89 -13.21 -22.04
C LYS A 31 8.10 -13.66 -22.87
N ALA A 32 7.89 -14.20 -24.07
CA ALA A 32 8.91 -14.83 -24.89
C ALA A 32 9.67 -15.98 -24.17
N LEU A 33 8.99 -16.66 -23.24
CA LEU A 33 9.53 -17.81 -22.52
C LEU A 33 9.09 -19.10 -23.18
N ARG A 34 10.03 -19.81 -23.82
CA ARG A 34 9.71 -21.02 -24.59
C ARG A 34 9.67 -22.25 -23.69
N LEU A 35 8.61 -23.03 -23.81
CA LEU A 35 8.50 -24.33 -23.17
C LEU A 35 9.48 -25.32 -23.79
N PRO A 36 10.13 -26.19 -22.98
CA PRO A 36 10.94 -27.26 -23.53
C PRO A 36 10.05 -28.28 -24.24
N LYS A 37 10.62 -28.97 -25.24
CA LYS A 37 9.92 -30.06 -25.97
C LYS A 37 9.38 -31.16 -25.06
N SER A 38 9.98 -31.36 -23.89
CA SER A 38 9.55 -32.34 -22.88
C SER A 38 8.34 -31.88 -22.05
N GLY A 39 7.88 -30.64 -22.19
CA GLY A 39 6.86 -30.04 -21.35
C GLY A 39 7.35 -29.66 -19.95
N LEU A 40 6.41 -29.18 -19.12
CA LEU A 40 6.66 -28.85 -17.72
C LEU A 40 6.75 -30.13 -16.87
N SER A 41 7.54 -30.07 -15.81
CA SER A 41 7.68 -31.19 -14.87
C SER A 41 7.56 -30.73 -13.43
N GLN A 42 7.22 -31.67 -12.54
CA GLN A 42 7.22 -31.44 -11.09
C GLN A 42 8.61 -31.10 -10.55
N ARG A 43 9.68 -31.60 -11.19
CA ARG A 43 11.08 -31.30 -10.84
C ARG A 43 11.55 -29.95 -11.36
N GLY A 44 10.73 -29.32 -12.19
CA GLY A 44 10.93 -28.02 -12.80
C GLY A 44 11.72 -28.07 -14.10
N SER A 45 11.34 -27.19 -15.00
CA SER A 45 11.85 -27.05 -16.35
C SER A 45 12.47 -25.67 -16.52
N ALA A 46 13.69 -25.60 -17.05
CA ALA A 46 14.29 -24.33 -17.46
C ALA A 46 13.58 -23.84 -18.72
N LEU A 47 13.34 -22.53 -18.80
CA LEU A 47 12.73 -21.87 -19.95
C LEU A 47 13.77 -20.98 -20.60
N GLU A 48 13.84 -21.01 -21.93
CA GLU A 48 14.70 -20.13 -22.70
C GLU A 48 13.98 -18.78 -22.89
N SER A 49 14.68 -17.70 -22.56
CA SER A 49 14.27 -16.32 -22.86
C SER A 49 15.13 -15.78 -23.99
N ASP A 50 14.51 -15.04 -24.92
CA ASP A 50 15.22 -14.38 -26.02
C ASP A 50 16.26 -13.34 -25.50
N ASP A 51 16.08 -12.81 -24.28
CA ASP A 51 16.94 -11.79 -23.66
C ASP A 51 17.99 -12.36 -22.68
N GLY A 52 18.13 -13.69 -22.61
CA GLY A 52 19.06 -14.36 -21.69
C GLY A 52 18.62 -14.38 -20.21
N ALA A 53 17.40 -13.94 -19.91
CA ALA A 53 16.80 -14.09 -18.59
C ALA A 53 16.58 -15.56 -18.25
N ILE A 54 16.87 -15.96 -17.01
CA ILE A 54 16.71 -17.34 -16.57
C ILE A 54 15.36 -17.49 -15.89
N ALA A 55 14.50 -18.31 -16.48
CA ALA A 55 13.20 -18.64 -15.91
C ALA A 55 13.05 -20.15 -15.68
N TRP A 56 12.32 -20.51 -14.63
CA TRP A 56 11.96 -21.89 -14.33
C TRP A 56 10.48 -22.02 -14.06
N ALA A 57 9.86 -23.01 -14.71
CA ALA A 57 8.48 -23.36 -14.45
C ALA A 57 8.36 -24.76 -13.85
N THR A 58 7.45 -24.93 -12.88
CA THR A 58 7.05 -26.25 -12.35
C THR A 58 5.56 -26.45 -12.56
N GLU A 59 5.18 -27.70 -12.81
CA GLU A 59 3.79 -28.14 -12.90
C GLU A 59 3.58 -29.32 -11.93
N LEU A 60 2.51 -29.27 -11.16
CA LEU A 60 2.12 -30.31 -10.20
C LEU A 60 0.63 -30.60 -10.36
N ASP A 61 0.29 -31.86 -10.60
CA ASP A 61 -1.08 -32.38 -10.51
C ASP A 61 -1.04 -33.58 -9.56
N THR A 62 -1.70 -33.47 -8.41
CA THR A 62 -1.71 -34.53 -7.40
C THR A 62 -2.99 -34.51 -6.57
N GLN A 63 -3.32 -35.66 -6.00
CA GLN A 63 -4.29 -35.76 -4.93
C GLN A 63 -3.61 -35.45 -3.59
N LEU A 64 -4.30 -34.69 -2.73
CA LEU A 64 -3.91 -34.35 -1.38
C LEU A 64 -4.40 -35.40 -0.38
N PRO A 65 -3.82 -35.49 0.83
CA PRO A 65 -4.23 -36.46 1.84
C PRO A 65 -5.69 -36.38 2.27
N ASN A 66 -6.32 -35.21 2.12
CA ASN A 66 -7.74 -35.00 2.41
C ASN A 66 -8.66 -35.40 1.23
N GLY A 67 -8.12 -35.94 0.15
CA GLY A 67 -8.85 -36.37 -1.05
C GLY A 67 -8.99 -35.30 -2.14
N ASP A 68 -8.73 -34.04 -1.82
CA ASP A 68 -8.79 -32.93 -2.80
C ASP A 68 -7.75 -33.12 -3.90
N ARG A 69 -8.05 -32.68 -5.12
CA ARG A 69 -7.08 -32.65 -6.22
C ARG A 69 -6.55 -31.24 -6.40
N ILE A 70 -5.23 -31.10 -6.46
CA ILE A 70 -4.58 -29.82 -6.74
C ILE A 70 -3.84 -29.87 -8.06
N TYR A 71 -4.13 -28.90 -8.92
CA TYR A 71 -3.32 -28.55 -10.07
C TYR A 71 -2.59 -27.23 -9.78
N ARG A 72 -1.28 -27.18 -9.91
CA ARG A 72 -0.45 -26.00 -9.59
C ARG A 72 0.62 -25.78 -10.64
N VAL A 73 0.74 -24.55 -11.10
CA VAL A 73 1.85 -24.05 -11.89
C VAL A 73 2.62 -22.99 -11.11
N ARG A 74 3.93 -22.94 -11.30
CA ARG A 74 4.78 -21.91 -10.70
C ARG A 74 5.78 -21.44 -11.72
N LEU A 75 5.98 -20.14 -11.82
CA LEU A 75 7.03 -19.50 -12.61
C LEU A 75 7.97 -18.75 -11.66
N ILE A 76 9.27 -18.95 -11.85
CA ILE A 76 10.34 -18.19 -11.21
C ILE A 76 11.07 -17.46 -12.32
N GLU A 77 11.13 -16.14 -12.24
CA GLU A 77 11.84 -15.28 -13.19
C GLU A 77 12.98 -14.58 -12.44
N GLU A 78 14.21 -14.75 -12.92
CA GLU A 78 15.38 -14.07 -12.38
C GLU A 78 15.85 -13.00 -13.37
N THR A 79 15.84 -11.75 -12.91
CA THR A 79 16.33 -10.57 -13.62
C THR A 79 17.55 -10.01 -12.89
N ALA A 80 18.26 -9.07 -13.52
CA ALA A 80 19.41 -8.42 -12.88
C ALA A 80 19.06 -7.72 -11.55
N ASP A 81 17.82 -7.23 -11.41
CA ASP A 81 17.41 -6.38 -10.29
C ASP A 81 16.52 -7.10 -9.28
N ALA A 82 15.83 -8.17 -9.68
CA ALA A 82 14.87 -8.87 -8.84
C ALA A 82 14.59 -10.31 -9.28
N ARG A 83 14.12 -11.09 -8.32
CA ARG A 83 13.47 -12.37 -8.52
C ARG A 83 11.96 -12.23 -8.34
N TRP A 84 11.21 -12.70 -9.33
CA TRP A 84 9.75 -12.75 -9.31
C TRP A 84 9.28 -14.20 -9.25
N ILE A 85 8.31 -14.48 -8.39
CA ILE A 85 7.68 -15.80 -8.31
C ILE A 85 6.18 -15.66 -8.43
N THR A 86 5.61 -16.24 -9.47
CA THR A 86 4.16 -16.38 -9.63
C THR A 86 3.76 -17.82 -9.38
N THR A 87 2.86 -18.06 -8.43
CA THR A 87 2.29 -19.38 -8.18
C THR A 87 0.80 -19.32 -8.42
N ALA A 88 0.27 -20.19 -9.29
CA ALA A 88 -1.16 -20.33 -9.51
C ALA A 88 -1.60 -21.77 -9.26
N ALA A 89 -2.74 -21.96 -8.60
CA ALA A 89 -3.29 -23.27 -8.31
C ALA A 89 -4.81 -23.31 -8.44
N ALA A 90 -5.31 -24.45 -8.90
CA ALA A 90 -6.71 -24.85 -8.84
C ALA A 90 -6.85 -26.04 -7.90
N ILE A 91 -7.75 -25.93 -6.93
CA ILE A 91 -8.00 -26.92 -5.89
C ILE A 91 -9.44 -27.40 -6.05
N ARG A 92 -9.62 -28.66 -6.43
CA ARG A 92 -10.92 -29.30 -6.57
C ARG A 92 -11.20 -30.15 -5.32
N PRO A 93 -12.33 -29.94 -4.63
CA PRO A 93 -12.69 -30.75 -3.48
C PRO A 93 -12.92 -32.21 -3.89
N ALA A 94 -12.69 -33.15 -2.97
CA ALA A 94 -13.02 -34.55 -3.19
C ALA A 94 -14.53 -34.73 -3.51
N GLY A 95 -14.86 -35.42 -4.60
CA GLY A 95 -16.26 -35.69 -5.00
C GLY A 95 -16.41 -36.88 -5.95
N ASP A 96 -17.63 -37.44 -6.02
CA ASP A 96 -17.99 -38.58 -6.86
C ASP A 96 -17.92 -38.19 -8.35
N ALA A 97 -16.86 -38.62 -9.01
CA ALA A 97 -16.53 -38.33 -10.38
C ALA A 97 -17.57 -38.90 -11.36
N THR A 98 -18.48 -38.05 -11.84
CA THR A 98 -19.25 -38.33 -13.07
C THR A 98 -19.08 -37.27 -14.17
N SER A 99 -18.40 -36.15 -13.90
CA SER A 99 -17.88 -35.25 -14.95
C SER A 99 -16.65 -34.49 -14.43
N VAL A 100 -15.46 -34.81 -14.96
CA VAL A 100 -14.15 -34.45 -14.35
C VAL A 100 -13.60 -33.09 -14.82
N GLU A 101 -14.23 -32.44 -15.80
CA GLU A 101 -13.68 -31.22 -16.42
C GLU A 101 -14.39 -29.91 -16.05
N LEU A 102 -15.60 -29.95 -15.47
CA LEU A 102 -16.41 -28.77 -15.13
C LEU A 102 -16.99 -28.86 -13.72
N SER A 103 -16.13 -29.20 -12.75
CA SER A 103 -16.50 -29.22 -11.33
C SER A 103 -16.02 -27.96 -10.60
N PRO A 104 -16.74 -27.51 -9.56
CA PRO A 104 -16.35 -26.35 -8.78
C PRO A 104 -14.92 -26.49 -8.25
N ALA A 105 -14.17 -25.39 -8.30
CA ALA A 105 -12.79 -25.34 -7.84
C ALA A 105 -12.53 -24.07 -7.03
N ARG A 106 -11.45 -24.06 -6.27
CA ARG A 106 -10.89 -22.86 -5.67
C ARG A 106 -9.62 -22.48 -6.41
N ILE A 107 -9.55 -21.26 -6.90
CA ILE A 107 -8.39 -20.71 -7.57
C ILE A 107 -7.59 -19.87 -6.57
N TRP A 108 -6.27 -19.98 -6.65
CA TRP A 108 -5.33 -19.21 -5.86
C TRP A 108 -4.18 -18.75 -6.73
N VAL A 109 -3.82 -17.47 -6.64
CA VAL A 109 -2.67 -16.91 -7.32
C VAL A 109 -1.90 -15.99 -6.39
N ASP A 110 -0.62 -16.28 -6.18
CA ASP A 110 0.33 -15.45 -5.45
C ASP A 110 1.38 -14.88 -6.40
N LEU A 111 1.74 -13.61 -6.19
CA LEU A 111 2.91 -12.99 -6.77
C LEU A 111 3.82 -12.51 -5.65
N GLU A 112 5.06 -12.98 -5.70
CA GLU A 112 6.09 -12.64 -4.75
C GLU A 112 7.26 -11.94 -5.47
N HIS A 113 7.87 -11.00 -4.76
CA HIS A 113 8.97 -10.18 -5.24
C HIS A 113 10.14 -10.23 -4.25
N GLU A 114 11.34 -10.48 -4.77
CA GLU A 114 12.56 -10.47 -4.00
C GLU A 114 13.60 -9.62 -4.75
N PRO A 115 13.82 -8.36 -4.34
CA PRO A 115 14.79 -7.51 -5.01
C PRO A 115 16.21 -7.97 -4.67
N VAL A 116 17.12 -7.85 -5.63
CA VAL A 116 18.55 -8.19 -5.47
C VAL A 116 19.25 -7.20 -4.52
N ARG A 117 18.77 -5.94 -4.48
CA ARG A 117 19.22 -4.90 -3.55
C ARG A 117 18.05 -4.40 -2.72
N ARG A 118 18.33 -3.81 -1.55
CA ARG A 118 17.29 -3.10 -0.78
C ARG A 118 16.64 -2.03 -1.67
N ALA A 119 15.33 -2.14 -1.85
CA ALA A 119 14.53 -1.27 -2.70
C ALA A 119 13.14 -1.06 -2.07
N ASN A 120 12.45 -0.01 -2.50
CA ASN A 120 11.09 0.28 -2.03
C ASN A 120 10.12 -0.87 -2.38
N PRO A 121 9.11 -1.14 -1.53
CA PRO A 121 8.11 -2.16 -1.81
C PRO A 121 7.38 -1.86 -3.12
N VAL A 122 7.36 -2.84 -4.04
CA VAL A 122 6.66 -2.73 -5.32
C VAL A 122 5.19 -3.15 -5.19
N ARG A 123 4.34 -2.58 -6.05
CA ARG A 123 2.88 -2.85 -6.13
C ARG A 123 2.45 -2.98 -7.60
N PRO A 124 2.74 -4.12 -8.26
CA PRO A 124 2.70 -4.24 -9.73
C PRO A 124 1.29 -4.33 -10.35
N GLY A 125 0.22 -4.33 -9.55
CA GLY A 125 -1.14 -4.63 -10.04
C GLY A 125 -1.34 -6.12 -10.31
N SER A 126 -2.55 -6.48 -10.76
CA SER A 126 -2.94 -7.86 -11.03
C SER A 126 -2.06 -8.48 -12.13
N PRO A 127 -1.52 -9.70 -11.94
CA PRO A 127 -0.81 -10.42 -12.98
C PRO A 127 -1.69 -10.64 -14.22
N ARG A 128 -1.08 -10.60 -15.41
CA ARG A 128 -1.81 -10.90 -16.66
C ARG A 128 -2.52 -12.24 -16.60
N LEU A 129 -1.85 -13.27 -16.06
CA LEU A 129 -2.43 -14.59 -15.86
C LEU A 129 -3.80 -14.53 -15.14
N VAL A 130 -3.94 -13.75 -14.08
CA VAL A 130 -5.22 -13.64 -13.34
C VAL A 130 -6.32 -13.08 -14.23
N ARG A 131 -6.03 -12.05 -15.03
CA ARG A 131 -7.03 -11.45 -15.92
C ARG A 131 -7.50 -12.40 -17.01
N GLU A 132 -6.58 -13.15 -17.61
CA GLU A 132 -6.92 -14.14 -18.64
C GLU A 132 -7.73 -15.30 -18.02
N LEU A 133 -7.41 -15.72 -16.80
CA LEU A 133 -8.19 -16.71 -16.05
C LEU A 133 -9.62 -16.24 -15.78
N LEU A 134 -9.81 -14.99 -15.35
CA LEU A 134 -11.13 -14.39 -15.14
C LEU A 134 -11.89 -14.09 -16.44
N ALA A 135 -11.20 -14.06 -17.59
CA ALA A 135 -11.85 -13.97 -18.90
C ALA A 135 -12.31 -15.34 -19.41
N ALA A 136 -11.71 -16.43 -18.94
CA ALA A 136 -12.05 -17.80 -19.33
C ALA A 136 -13.28 -18.38 -18.62
N GLY A 137 -13.69 -17.81 -17.48
CA GLY A 137 -14.82 -18.27 -16.68
C GLY A 137 -15.18 -17.29 -15.56
N GLU A 138 -16.18 -17.64 -14.76
CA GLU A 138 -16.70 -16.75 -13.72
C GLU A 138 -16.07 -17.03 -12.34
N GLY A 139 -15.30 -16.07 -11.84
CA GLY A 139 -14.67 -16.14 -10.51
C GLY A 139 -15.46 -15.35 -9.46
N TYR A 140 -15.66 -15.93 -8.28
CA TYR A 140 -16.45 -15.32 -7.20
C TYR A 140 -15.73 -15.33 -5.85
N ASP A 141 -15.91 -14.27 -5.06
CA ASP A 141 -15.57 -14.23 -3.64
C ASP A 141 -16.84 -13.95 -2.82
N GLY A 142 -17.33 -14.98 -2.12
CA GLY A 142 -18.70 -14.96 -1.62
C GLY A 142 -19.68 -14.78 -2.79
N PRO A 143 -20.64 -13.84 -2.72
CA PRO A 143 -21.50 -13.50 -3.86
C PRO A 143 -20.86 -12.52 -4.85
N VAL A 144 -19.66 -11.99 -4.57
CA VAL A 144 -19.08 -10.89 -5.35
C VAL A 144 -18.34 -11.45 -6.57
N PRO A 145 -18.73 -11.08 -7.81
CA PRO A 145 -18.00 -11.46 -9.00
C PRO A 145 -16.68 -10.71 -9.09
N LEU A 146 -15.61 -11.43 -9.45
CA LEU A 146 -14.28 -10.87 -9.69
C LEU A 146 -14.01 -10.85 -11.18
N THR A 147 -13.63 -9.68 -11.69
CA THR A 147 -13.35 -9.46 -13.12
C THR A 147 -12.24 -8.42 -13.28
N ALA A 148 -11.70 -8.30 -14.50
CA ALA A 148 -10.83 -7.21 -14.91
C ALA A 148 -11.59 -6.04 -15.56
N GLU A 149 -12.91 -6.17 -15.72
CA GLU A 149 -13.79 -5.18 -16.33
C GLU A 149 -14.41 -4.25 -15.29
N ASP A 150 -14.68 -3.01 -15.68
CA ASP A 150 -15.55 -2.13 -14.90
C ASP A 150 -16.99 -2.26 -15.41
N TRP A 151 -17.94 -2.54 -14.51
CA TRP A 151 -19.34 -2.60 -14.89
C TRP A 151 -20.02 -1.26 -14.70
N THR A 152 -20.71 -0.81 -15.74
CA THR A 152 -21.57 0.38 -15.69
C THR A 152 -22.98 -0.05 -15.34
N LEU A 153 -23.45 0.35 -14.17
CA LEU A 153 -24.63 -0.21 -13.54
C LEU A 153 -25.78 0.79 -13.57
N GLN A 154 -26.85 0.39 -14.25
CA GLN A 154 -28.14 1.06 -14.24
C GLN A 154 -28.89 0.81 -12.94
N GLN A 155 -29.95 1.59 -12.71
CA GLN A 155 -30.86 1.48 -11.58
C GLN A 155 -31.32 0.02 -11.31
N SER A 156 -31.63 -0.76 -12.36
CA SER A 156 -32.06 -2.16 -12.22
C SER A 156 -31.07 -3.09 -11.51
N HIS A 157 -29.77 -2.78 -11.53
CA HIS A 157 -28.71 -3.61 -10.95
C HIS A 157 -28.36 -3.22 -9.50
N VAL A 158 -28.90 -2.10 -9.00
CA VAL A 158 -28.49 -1.53 -7.71
C VAL A 158 -28.76 -2.47 -6.53
N ALA A 159 -29.90 -3.17 -6.54
CA ALA A 159 -30.26 -4.11 -5.48
C ALA A 159 -29.23 -5.25 -5.33
N GLU A 160 -28.66 -5.69 -6.46
CA GLU A 160 -27.63 -6.73 -6.48
C GLU A 160 -26.32 -6.21 -5.88
N ILE A 161 -25.88 -5.01 -6.26
CA ILE A 161 -24.66 -4.37 -5.68
C ILE A 161 -24.83 -4.17 -4.17
N ALA A 162 -26.00 -3.70 -3.73
CA ALA A 162 -26.28 -3.52 -2.31
C ALA A 162 -26.17 -4.85 -1.56
N SER A 163 -26.60 -5.96 -2.17
CA SER A 163 -26.42 -7.31 -1.62
C SER A 163 -24.95 -7.72 -1.52
N TYR A 164 -24.12 -7.36 -2.50
CA TYR A 164 -22.67 -7.61 -2.49
C TYR A 164 -21.98 -6.83 -1.39
N ILE A 165 -22.25 -5.52 -1.28
CA ILE A 165 -21.71 -4.64 -0.24
C ILE A 165 -22.14 -5.12 1.15
N SER A 166 -23.36 -5.65 1.28
CA SER A 166 -23.90 -6.12 2.56
C SER A 166 -23.43 -7.52 2.97
N SER A 167 -22.90 -8.30 2.04
CA SER A 167 -22.65 -9.72 2.28
C SER A 167 -21.53 -9.97 3.29
N PRO A 168 -21.78 -10.66 4.42
CA PRO A 168 -20.74 -11.01 5.39
C PRO A 168 -19.79 -12.10 4.85
N HIS A 169 -20.12 -12.73 3.72
CA HIS A 169 -19.33 -13.81 3.13
C HIS A 169 -18.28 -13.32 2.13
N ARG A 170 -18.21 -12.02 1.85
CA ARG A 170 -17.12 -11.44 1.04
C ARG A 170 -15.87 -11.25 1.89
N SER A 171 -14.73 -11.54 1.30
CA SER A 171 -13.37 -11.30 1.80
C SER A 171 -12.61 -10.27 0.96
N VAL A 172 -13.25 -9.71 -0.06
CA VAL A 172 -12.70 -8.70 -0.98
C VAL A 172 -13.41 -7.35 -0.84
N PRO A 173 -12.71 -6.22 -1.08
CA PRO A 173 -13.37 -4.91 -1.18
C PRO A 173 -14.30 -4.80 -2.39
N VAL A 174 -15.35 -4.01 -2.24
CA VAL A 174 -16.20 -3.55 -3.35
C VAL A 174 -15.99 -2.05 -3.52
N ILE A 175 -15.72 -1.60 -4.74
CA ILE A 175 -15.45 -0.20 -5.06
C ILE A 175 -16.57 0.32 -5.94
N VAL A 176 -17.20 1.43 -5.53
CA VAL A 176 -18.28 2.04 -6.30
C VAL A 176 -17.94 3.49 -6.60
N PHE A 177 -18.06 3.85 -7.87
CA PHE A 177 -18.01 5.24 -8.33
C PHE A 177 -19.44 5.75 -8.53
N ALA A 178 -19.79 6.82 -7.83
CA ALA A 178 -21.03 7.56 -8.09
C ALA A 178 -20.97 8.21 -9.47
N HIS A 179 -22.13 8.38 -10.09
CA HIS A 179 -22.22 9.09 -11.36
C HIS A 179 -21.68 10.52 -11.22
N ASP A 180 -20.75 10.88 -12.11
CA ASP A 180 -20.23 12.24 -12.18
C ASP A 180 -20.93 13.05 -13.27
N GLY A 181 -22.08 13.64 -12.96
CA GLY A 181 -22.84 14.44 -13.93
C GLY A 181 -22.16 15.74 -14.39
N GLN A 182 -20.98 16.09 -13.84
CA GLN A 182 -20.19 17.23 -14.27
C GLN A 182 -19.02 16.86 -15.19
N ASP A 183 -18.77 15.56 -15.41
CA ASP A 183 -17.60 15.06 -16.14
C ASP A 183 -16.29 15.75 -15.69
N ALA A 184 -16.12 15.93 -14.38
CA ALA A 184 -15.04 16.72 -13.80
C ALA A 184 -13.67 16.04 -13.91
N TYR A 185 -13.64 14.73 -14.12
CA TYR A 185 -12.44 13.93 -14.37
C TYR A 185 -12.76 12.75 -15.32
N ASP A 186 -11.74 12.15 -15.92
CA ASP A 186 -11.88 10.96 -16.78
C ASP A 186 -12.18 9.70 -15.94
N GLN A 187 -13.41 9.66 -15.42
CA GLN A 187 -13.91 8.56 -14.60
C GLN A 187 -13.84 7.21 -15.36
N PRO A 188 -14.26 7.09 -16.64
CA PRO A 188 -14.18 5.82 -17.36
C PRO A 188 -12.76 5.30 -17.56
N HIS A 189 -11.75 6.17 -17.73
CA HIS A 189 -10.36 5.73 -17.77
C HIS A 189 -9.89 5.23 -16.40
N LEU A 190 -10.20 5.98 -15.34
CA LEU A 190 -9.82 5.63 -13.97
C LEU A 190 -10.43 4.30 -13.53
N THR A 191 -11.72 4.07 -13.79
CA THR A 191 -12.43 2.82 -13.44
C THR A 191 -11.85 1.61 -14.17
N ARG A 192 -11.68 1.70 -15.50
CA ARG A 192 -11.09 0.64 -16.32
C ARG A 192 -9.68 0.28 -15.86
N ARG A 193 -8.85 1.29 -15.61
CA ARG A 193 -7.49 1.09 -15.15
C ARG A 193 -7.47 0.41 -13.77
N LEU A 194 -8.35 0.84 -12.86
CA LEU A 194 -8.43 0.26 -11.52
C LEU A 194 -8.94 -1.18 -11.55
N ALA A 195 -10.04 -1.45 -12.26
CA ALA A 195 -10.58 -2.80 -12.44
C ALA A 195 -9.52 -3.77 -12.96
N ARG A 196 -8.73 -3.35 -13.96
CA ARG A 196 -7.63 -4.15 -14.51
C ARG A 196 -6.55 -4.47 -13.47
N ASP A 197 -6.15 -3.51 -12.65
CA ASP A 197 -5.03 -3.65 -11.71
C ASP A 197 -5.43 -4.33 -10.39
N VAL A 198 -6.73 -4.35 -10.05
CA VAL A 198 -7.27 -5.03 -8.85
C VAL A 198 -8.06 -6.30 -9.19
N ALA A 199 -8.04 -6.72 -10.46
CA ALA A 199 -8.73 -7.90 -10.95
C ALA A 199 -8.39 -9.13 -10.11
N GLY A 200 -9.39 -9.79 -9.51
CA GLY A 200 -9.18 -10.96 -8.65
C GLY A 200 -8.94 -10.65 -7.16
N VAL A 201 -8.89 -9.38 -6.76
CA VAL A 201 -8.73 -8.97 -5.35
C VAL A 201 -9.74 -7.93 -4.87
N ALA A 202 -10.43 -7.24 -5.78
CA ALA A 202 -11.58 -6.38 -5.51
C ALA A 202 -12.54 -6.35 -6.71
N ALA A 203 -13.77 -5.89 -6.50
CA ALA A 203 -14.74 -5.61 -7.56
C ALA A 203 -14.91 -4.10 -7.76
N VAL A 204 -15.03 -3.66 -9.01
CA VAL A 204 -15.12 -2.24 -9.37
C VAL A 204 -16.38 -1.96 -10.18
N PHE A 205 -17.18 -1.03 -9.69
CA PHE A 205 -18.49 -0.69 -10.24
C PHE A 205 -18.61 0.81 -10.46
N ARG A 206 -19.28 1.20 -11.54
CA ARG A 206 -19.58 2.60 -11.88
C ARG A 206 -21.08 2.75 -12.04
N LEU A 207 -21.69 3.71 -11.34
CA LEU A 207 -23.11 3.99 -11.47
C LEU A 207 -23.37 4.83 -12.73
N ALA A 208 -24.35 4.41 -13.52
CA ALA A 208 -24.61 4.99 -14.84
C ALA A 208 -25.08 6.44 -14.76
N ASP A 209 -25.94 6.75 -13.79
CA ASP A 209 -26.63 8.05 -13.65
C ASP A 209 -26.92 8.40 -12.18
N ALA A 210 -27.49 9.59 -11.97
CA ALA A 210 -27.89 10.08 -10.66
C ALA A 210 -28.98 9.21 -10.00
N SER A 211 -29.87 8.58 -10.78
CA SER A 211 -30.94 7.73 -10.24
C SER A 211 -30.39 6.43 -9.66
N ALA A 212 -29.41 5.81 -10.32
CA ALA A 212 -28.68 4.67 -9.79
C ALA A 212 -27.90 5.03 -8.51
N THR A 213 -27.35 6.25 -8.44
CA THR A 213 -26.66 6.77 -7.26
C THR A 213 -27.60 6.94 -6.07
N GLU A 214 -28.75 7.58 -6.28
CA GLU A 214 -29.78 7.77 -5.26
C GLU A 214 -30.36 6.44 -4.78
N GLN A 215 -30.67 5.53 -5.70
CA GLN A 215 -31.22 4.23 -5.31
C GLN A 215 -30.21 3.41 -4.49
N LEU A 216 -28.92 3.48 -4.82
CA LEU A 216 -27.90 2.78 -4.03
C LEU A 216 -27.82 3.36 -2.61
N ALA A 217 -27.85 4.69 -2.50
CA ALA A 217 -27.89 5.36 -1.21
C ALA A 217 -29.09 4.91 -0.36
N ASN A 218 -30.28 4.80 -0.98
CA ASN A 218 -31.50 4.33 -0.31
C ASN A 218 -31.49 2.83 0.03
N SER A 219 -30.65 2.03 -0.64
CA SER A 219 -30.55 0.59 -0.42
C SER A 219 -29.50 0.20 0.63
N LEU A 220 -28.67 1.16 1.05
CA LEU A 220 -27.63 0.97 2.05
C LEU A 220 -28.02 1.60 3.38
N PRO A 221 -27.46 1.13 4.52
CA PRO A 221 -27.67 1.78 5.80
C PRO A 221 -27.18 3.24 5.78
N GLU A 222 -27.72 4.04 6.69
CA GLU A 222 -27.34 5.46 6.84
C GLU A 222 -25.82 5.61 6.97
N GLY A 223 -25.28 6.60 6.25
CA GLY A 223 -23.84 6.88 6.22
C GLY A 223 -23.03 6.05 5.21
N TYR A 224 -23.55 4.96 4.63
CA TYR A 224 -22.84 4.13 3.65
C TYR A 224 -22.97 4.59 2.18
N ALA A 225 -23.73 5.64 1.91
CA ALA A 225 -23.93 6.17 0.56
C ALA A 225 -22.64 6.66 -0.10
N VAL A 226 -22.61 6.66 -1.44
CA VAL A 226 -21.61 7.34 -2.28
C VAL A 226 -22.35 8.36 -3.15
N TYR A 227 -21.77 9.52 -3.39
CA TYR A 227 -22.50 10.66 -3.97
C TYR A 227 -21.60 11.55 -4.83
N GLY A 228 -22.21 12.40 -5.66
CA GLY A 228 -21.56 13.56 -6.28
C GLY A 228 -20.26 13.27 -7.04
N GLY A 229 -20.21 12.20 -7.84
CA GLY A 229 -18.99 11.80 -8.58
C GLY A 229 -17.86 11.24 -7.72
N ALA A 230 -18.07 11.05 -6.42
CA ALA A 230 -17.13 10.44 -5.50
C ALA A 230 -16.96 8.94 -5.76
N MET A 231 -15.87 8.40 -5.23
CA MET A 231 -15.60 6.97 -5.15
C MET A 231 -15.67 6.51 -3.70
N ARG A 232 -16.24 5.35 -3.44
CA ARG A 232 -16.21 4.72 -2.12
C ARG A 232 -15.66 3.30 -2.19
N THR A 233 -14.78 2.97 -1.24
CA THR A 233 -14.25 1.62 -1.06
C THR A 233 -14.91 0.95 0.14
N TYR A 234 -15.73 -0.07 -0.12
CA TYR A 234 -16.40 -0.87 0.90
C TYR A 234 -15.54 -2.08 1.29
N LEU A 235 -14.82 -1.98 2.41
CA LEU A 235 -14.01 -3.09 2.93
C LEU A 235 -14.86 -4.30 3.37
N PRO A 236 -14.31 -5.53 3.40
CA PRO A 236 -14.99 -6.74 3.88
C PRO A 236 -15.54 -6.62 5.30
N GLY A 237 -16.64 -7.32 5.59
CA GLY A 237 -17.32 -7.34 6.88
C GLY A 237 -18.79 -6.91 6.79
N ALA A 238 -19.60 -7.31 7.77
CA ALA A 238 -20.99 -6.90 7.86
C ALA A 238 -21.09 -5.38 8.05
N ILE A 239 -21.92 -4.72 7.23
CA ILE A 239 -22.19 -3.28 7.30
C ILE A 239 -23.31 -2.99 8.32
N SER A 240 -23.12 -3.41 9.56
CA SER A 240 -24.16 -3.32 10.59
C SER A 240 -23.93 -2.19 11.60
N ASP A 241 -22.74 -1.61 11.64
CA ASP A 241 -22.36 -0.60 12.63
C ASP A 241 -22.20 0.79 11.99
N PRO A 242 -23.04 1.78 12.37
CA PRO A 242 -22.87 3.17 11.95
C PRO A 242 -21.54 3.81 12.41
N ALA A 243 -20.92 3.32 13.49
CA ALA A 243 -19.64 3.83 13.99
C ALA A 243 -18.44 3.45 13.10
N ASP A 244 -18.58 2.40 12.29
CA ASP A 244 -17.55 1.87 11.38
C ASP A 244 -17.50 2.58 10.01
N VAL A 245 -18.54 3.38 9.70
CA VAL A 245 -18.80 3.95 8.38
C VAL A 245 -17.63 4.77 7.84
N ALA A 246 -17.17 5.75 8.62
CA ALA A 246 -16.15 6.70 8.18
C ALA A 246 -14.72 6.16 8.33
N SER A 247 -14.49 5.29 9.32
CA SER A 247 -13.16 4.76 9.64
C SER A 247 -12.75 3.59 8.74
N ARG A 248 -13.71 2.77 8.28
CA ARG A 248 -13.44 1.58 7.46
C ARG A 248 -13.78 1.77 5.97
N HIS A 249 -14.88 2.46 5.66
CA HIS A 249 -15.41 2.54 4.30
C HIS A 249 -15.13 3.90 3.67
N ARG A 250 -13.87 4.10 3.26
CA ARG A 250 -13.33 5.38 2.83
C ARG A 250 -14.00 5.94 1.58
N ILE A 251 -14.30 7.24 1.61
CA ILE A 251 -14.80 8.05 0.49
C ILE A 251 -13.67 8.93 -0.03
N LEU A 252 -13.51 8.96 -1.35
CA LEU A 252 -12.75 9.96 -2.07
C LEU A 252 -13.73 10.83 -2.86
N GLY A 253 -13.92 12.07 -2.39
CA GLY A 253 -14.82 13.04 -3.03
C GLY A 253 -14.34 13.42 -4.43
N ARG A 254 -15.26 13.95 -5.27
CA ARG A 254 -14.91 14.47 -6.60
C ARG A 254 -13.77 15.48 -6.52
N THR A 255 -13.83 16.42 -5.58
CA THR A 255 -12.79 17.45 -5.39
C THR A 255 -11.43 16.82 -5.12
N SER A 256 -11.36 15.80 -4.27
CA SER A 256 -10.12 15.06 -3.99
C SER A 256 -9.63 14.28 -5.22
N LEU A 257 -10.52 13.62 -5.97
CA LEU A 257 -10.16 12.87 -7.18
C LEU A 257 -9.61 13.80 -8.28
N VAL A 258 -10.22 14.97 -8.47
CA VAL A 258 -9.76 15.99 -9.42
C VAL A 258 -8.40 16.54 -8.99
N ALA A 259 -8.25 16.91 -7.72
CA ALA A 259 -7.01 17.49 -7.19
C ALA A 259 -5.85 16.50 -7.21
N LEU A 260 -6.07 15.23 -6.86
CA LEU A 260 -5.04 14.19 -6.91
C LEU A 260 -4.68 13.77 -8.35
N GLY A 261 -5.62 13.91 -9.29
CA GLY A 261 -5.45 13.50 -10.68
C GLY A 261 -4.88 12.08 -10.81
N SER A 262 -3.71 11.96 -11.45
CA SER A 262 -3.06 10.66 -11.68
C SER A 262 -2.60 9.93 -10.41
N ARG A 263 -2.49 10.64 -9.27
CA ARG A 263 -2.04 10.09 -7.98
C ARG A 263 -3.15 9.40 -7.19
N ALA A 264 -4.42 9.66 -7.50
CA ALA A 264 -5.55 8.97 -6.88
C ALA A 264 -5.49 7.45 -7.16
N PHE A 265 -5.09 7.10 -8.38
CA PHE A 265 -4.99 5.72 -8.83
C PHE A 265 -4.06 4.83 -7.99
N PRO A 266 -2.74 5.14 -7.87
CA PRO A 266 -1.83 4.31 -7.08
C PRO A 266 -2.23 4.28 -5.60
N ALA A 267 -2.72 5.39 -5.05
CA ALA A 267 -3.15 5.45 -3.64
C ALA A 267 -4.26 4.43 -3.32
N VAL A 268 -5.26 4.29 -4.19
CA VAL A 268 -6.34 3.31 -3.99
C VAL A 268 -5.88 1.89 -4.31
N LYS A 269 -5.20 1.70 -5.45
CA LYS A 269 -4.70 0.39 -5.88
C LYS A 269 -3.79 -0.23 -4.81
N ASP A 270 -2.81 0.52 -4.30
CA ASP A 270 -1.80 0.00 -3.38
C ASP A 270 -2.42 -0.45 -2.05
N GLN A 271 -3.42 0.29 -1.55
CA GLN A 271 -4.18 -0.10 -0.36
C GLN A 271 -4.92 -1.43 -0.57
N ILE A 272 -5.54 -1.64 -1.73
CA ILE A 272 -6.26 -2.88 -2.06
C ILE A 272 -5.28 -4.06 -2.18
N LEU A 273 -4.14 -3.84 -2.83
CA LEU A 273 -3.11 -4.87 -2.94
C LEU A 273 -2.56 -5.26 -1.58
N GLU A 274 -2.32 -4.30 -0.68
CA GLU A 274 -1.90 -4.57 0.69
C GLU A 274 -2.93 -5.39 1.48
N LEU A 275 -4.23 -5.11 1.30
CA LEU A 275 -5.28 -5.94 1.90
C LEU A 275 -5.27 -7.36 1.34
N SER A 276 -5.02 -7.50 0.03
CA SER A 276 -4.96 -8.81 -0.62
C SER A 276 -3.88 -9.72 -0.03
N THR A 277 -2.69 -9.18 0.26
CA THR A 277 -1.55 -9.95 0.77
C THR A 277 -1.76 -10.45 2.20
N ARG A 278 -2.69 -9.83 2.95
CA ARG A 278 -3.07 -10.26 4.31
C ARG A 278 -4.07 -11.42 4.32
N ARG A 279 -4.63 -11.79 3.15
CA ARG A 279 -5.60 -12.90 3.05
C ARG A 279 -4.93 -14.25 3.35
N PRO A 280 -5.57 -15.15 4.10
CA PRO A 280 -4.97 -16.44 4.44
C PRO A 280 -4.82 -17.33 3.21
N ALA A 281 -3.68 -18.01 3.07
CA ALA A 281 -3.51 -19.03 2.03
C ALA A 281 -4.40 -20.26 2.36
N PRO A 282 -5.04 -20.88 1.36
CA PRO A 282 -5.75 -22.15 1.53
C PRO A 282 -4.90 -23.23 2.22
N VAL A 283 -5.48 -23.94 3.19
CA VAL A 283 -4.79 -25.01 3.96
C VAL A 283 -4.19 -26.07 3.02
N ALA A 284 -4.93 -26.44 1.98
CA ALA A 284 -4.52 -27.40 0.95
C ALA A 284 -3.18 -27.04 0.27
N LEU A 285 -2.82 -25.76 0.17
CA LEU A 285 -1.54 -25.34 -0.41
C LEU A 285 -0.38 -25.50 0.54
N ARG A 286 -0.59 -25.35 1.86
CA ARG A 286 0.41 -25.69 2.86
C ARG A 286 0.74 -27.18 2.82
N SER A 287 -0.26 -28.02 2.59
CA SER A 287 -0.09 -29.47 2.38
C SER A 287 0.58 -29.79 1.04
N ALA A 288 0.28 -29.07 -0.04
CA ALA A 288 0.95 -29.25 -1.33
C ALA A 288 2.42 -28.79 -1.31
N GLN A 289 2.76 -27.79 -0.49
CA GLN A 289 4.15 -27.38 -0.24
C GLN A 289 4.95 -28.52 0.41
N SER A 290 4.37 -29.29 1.34
CA SER A 290 5.05 -30.44 1.95
C SER A 290 5.14 -31.66 1.03
N VAL A 291 4.16 -31.88 0.14
CA VAL A 291 4.18 -32.97 -0.86
C VAL A 291 5.13 -32.67 -2.03
N ALA A 292 5.38 -31.39 -2.36
CA ALA A 292 6.38 -30.98 -3.36
C ALA A 292 7.81 -30.89 -2.81
N ALA A 293 7.98 -30.89 -1.48
CA ALA A 293 9.28 -30.85 -0.79
C ALA A 293 10.28 -31.98 -1.16
N PRO A 294 9.89 -33.19 -1.62
CA PRO A 294 10.86 -34.18 -2.07
C PRO A 294 11.67 -33.68 -3.27
N SER A 295 11.11 -32.79 -4.10
CA SER A 295 11.78 -32.24 -5.28
C SER A 295 12.69 -31.04 -5.01
N GLU A 296 12.47 -30.30 -3.91
CA GLU A 296 13.42 -29.27 -3.44
C GLU A 296 14.65 -29.90 -2.81
N ARG A 297 14.47 -31.02 -2.08
CA ARG A 297 15.59 -31.83 -1.59
C ARG A 297 16.34 -32.50 -2.73
N VAL A 298 15.65 -32.88 -3.81
CA VAL A 298 16.25 -33.38 -5.06
C VAL A 298 16.87 -32.28 -5.92
N ARG A 299 16.42 -31.03 -5.90
CA ARG A 299 17.13 -29.91 -6.57
C ARG A 299 18.39 -29.51 -5.82
N ARG A 300 18.31 -29.44 -4.48
CA ARG A 300 19.52 -29.45 -3.64
C ARG A 300 20.36 -30.68 -3.89
N SER A 301 19.79 -31.85 -4.22
CA SER A 301 20.53 -33.06 -4.56
C SER A 301 20.83 -33.29 -6.04
N VAL A 302 20.46 -32.44 -7.00
CA VAL A 302 20.93 -32.59 -8.39
C VAL A 302 22.06 -31.59 -8.59
N SER A 303 21.96 -30.41 -7.97
CA SER A 303 23.13 -29.58 -7.66
C SER A 303 24.08 -30.28 -6.67
N ALA A 304 23.59 -31.03 -5.68
CA ALA A 304 24.48 -31.76 -4.75
C ALA A 304 24.82 -33.19 -5.17
N THR A 305 24.07 -33.98 -5.96
CA THR A 305 24.50 -35.36 -6.32
C THR A 305 25.46 -35.36 -7.51
N ALA A 306 25.39 -34.36 -8.40
CA ALA A 306 26.51 -34.06 -9.31
C ALA A 306 27.75 -33.61 -8.53
N ALA A 307 27.59 -32.94 -7.37
CA ALA A 307 28.69 -32.51 -6.51
C ALA A 307 29.09 -33.51 -5.38
N ALA A 308 28.33 -34.58 -5.08
CA ALA A 308 28.47 -35.36 -3.84
C ALA A 308 28.74 -36.85 -3.99
N GLY A 309 28.55 -37.48 -5.16
CA GLY A 309 28.69 -38.94 -5.27
C GLY A 309 30.13 -39.45 -5.18
N ILE A 310 31.06 -38.75 -5.85
CA ILE A 310 32.49 -39.10 -5.88
C ILE A 310 33.35 -37.95 -5.32
N GLY A 311 32.81 -36.71 -5.37
CA GLY A 311 33.51 -35.48 -5.02
C GLY A 311 33.71 -35.26 -3.52
N ARG A 312 32.69 -35.29 -2.65
CA ARG A 312 32.83 -34.69 -1.29
C ARG A 312 33.84 -35.38 -0.37
N THR A 313 34.02 -36.70 -0.41
CA THR A 313 35.04 -37.38 0.41
C THR A 313 36.44 -37.21 -0.16
N TRP A 314 36.60 -37.38 -1.48
CA TRP A 314 37.88 -37.19 -2.20
C TRP A 314 38.35 -35.73 -2.23
N LEU A 315 37.42 -34.79 -2.45
CA LEU A 315 37.61 -33.34 -2.48
C LEU A 315 37.85 -32.79 -1.08
N ASN A 316 37.17 -33.25 -0.02
CA ASN A 316 37.49 -32.84 1.35
C ASN A 316 38.89 -33.34 1.77
N GLU A 317 39.26 -34.58 1.41
CA GLU A 317 40.63 -35.08 1.63
C GLU A 317 41.70 -34.29 0.86
N ARG A 318 41.38 -33.80 -0.34
CA ARG A 318 42.30 -33.03 -1.18
C ARG A 318 42.36 -31.54 -0.80
N LEU A 319 41.22 -30.92 -0.48
CA LEU A 319 41.12 -29.58 0.10
C LEU A 319 41.79 -29.49 1.46
N ASP A 320 41.71 -30.52 2.31
CA ASP A 320 42.46 -30.54 3.58
C ASP A 320 43.96 -30.72 3.37
N ARG A 321 44.39 -31.40 2.30
CA ARG A 321 45.82 -31.41 1.89
C ARG A 321 46.25 -30.02 1.38
N MET A 322 45.43 -29.35 0.59
CA MET A 322 45.63 -27.97 0.12
C MET A 322 45.69 -26.96 1.28
N ARG A 323 44.75 -27.02 2.22
CA ARG A 323 44.71 -26.18 3.44
C ARG A 323 45.87 -26.45 4.40
N ARG A 324 46.51 -27.62 4.33
CA ARG A 324 47.75 -27.94 5.06
C ARG A 324 48.98 -27.41 4.32
N ALA A 325 49.02 -27.51 3.00
CA ALA A 325 50.08 -26.94 2.17
C ALA A 325 50.11 -25.40 2.26
N LEU A 326 48.94 -24.74 2.17
CA LEU A 326 48.79 -23.28 2.32
C LEU A 326 49.13 -22.79 3.73
N ARG A 327 48.81 -23.55 4.78
CA ARG A 327 49.23 -23.24 6.17
C ARG A 327 50.74 -23.37 6.36
N ASN A 328 51.35 -24.38 5.76
CA ASN A 328 52.80 -24.57 5.81
C ASN A 328 53.54 -23.51 4.97
N HIS A 329 52.88 -22.90 3.98
CA HIS A 329 53.44 -21.83 3.16
C HIS A 329 53.35 -20.44 3.82
N ARG A 330 52.29 -20.15 4.60
CA ARG A 330 52.08 -18.83 5.23
C ARG A 330 52.88 -18.56 6.50
N GLY A 331 53.49 -19.56 7.14
CA GLY A 331 54.18 -19.37 8.43
C GLY A 331 53.20 -19.03 9.57
N ASN A 332 53.61 -19.27 10.82
CA ASN A 332 52.71 -19.36 11.98
C ASN A 332 52.24 -18.02 12.59
N ASP A 333 52.04 -16.97 11.80
CA ASP A 333 51.54 -15.68 12.31
C ASP A 333 50.01 -15.59 12.18
N LEU A 334 49.35 -15.61 13.33
CA LEU A 334 47.89 -15.50 13.53
C LEU A 334 47.44 -14.04 13.36
N ALA A 335 47.14 -13.61 12.13
CA ALA A 335 46.31 -12.44 11.87
C ALA A 335 44.90 -12.86 11.41
N PRO A 336 43.83 -12.12 11.76
CA PRO A 336 42.47 -12.47 11.37
C PRO A 336 42.35 -12.37 9.85
N ALA A 337 41.88 -13.46 9.25
CA ALA A 337 41.70 -13.62 7.81
C ALA A 337 40.80 -12.51 7.26
N SER A 338 41.42 -11.49 6.71
CA SER A 338 40.78 -10.48 5.87
C SER A 338 41.31 -10.71 4.47
N THR A 339 40.36 -10.96 3.56
CA THR A 339 40.49 -11.04 2.10
C THR A 339 41.50 -12.07 1.56
N LEU A 340 41.01 -13.05 0.78
CA LEU A 340 41.86 -13.81 -0.13
C LEU A 340 42.48 -12.81 -1.13
N SER A 341 43.80 -12.82 -1.27
CA SER A 341 44.52 -11.96 -2.21
C SER A 341 44.38 -12.48 -3.65
N LEU A 342 44.65 -11.64 -4.65
CA LEU A 342 44.70 -12.08 -6.06
C LEU A 342 45.66 -13.26 -6.28
N ASP A 343 46.74 -13.34 -5.50
CA ASP A 343 47.70 -14.45 -5.53
C ASP A 343 47.08 -15.78 -5.03
N ASP A 344 46.08 -15.73 -4.13
CA ASP A 344 45.35 -16.91 -3.67
C ASP A 344 44.33 -17.42 -4.72
N LEU A 345 43.88 -16.55 -5.64
CA LEU A 345 43.01 -16.90 -6.77
C LEU A 345 43.80 -17.46 -7.96
N GLU A 346 45.01 -16.96 -8.24
CA GLU A 346 45.89 -17.57 -9.26
C GLU A 346 46.36 -18.97 -8.85
N ALA A 347 46.62 -19.20 -7.56
CA ALA A 347 46.91 -20.53 -7.03
C ALA A 347 45.70 -21.49 -7.12
N PHE A 348 44.47 -20.95 -7.16
CA PHE A 348 43.25 -21.70 -7.36
C PHE A 348 43.08 -22.13 -8.83
N ASP A 349 43.36 -21.23 -9.78
CA ASP A 349 43.28 -21.51 -11.23
C ASP A 349 44.27 -22.61 -11.67
N VAL A 350 45.50 -22.60 -11.16
CA VAL A 350 46.51 -23.64 -11.48
C VAL A 350 46.09 -25.04 -11.02
N VAL A 351 45.47 -25.14 -9.84
CA VAL A 351 45.00 -26.42 -9.29
C VAL A 351 43.72 -26.89 -9.98
N LEU A 352 42.88 -25.96 -10.43
CA LEU A 352 41.66 -26.26 -11.19
C LEU A 352 41.99 -26.79 -12.59
N ASP A 353 42.95 -26.17 -13.29
CA ASP A 353 43.41 -26.59 -14.62
C ASP A 353 44.03 -28.01 -14.63
N GLU A 354 44.78 -28.34 -13.57
CA GLU A 354 45.37 -29.67 -13.38
C GLU A 354 44.29 -30.74 -13.14
N LEU A 355 43.18 -30.35 -12.50
CA LEU A 355 42.02 -31.21 -12.21
C LEU A 355 41.14 -31.44 -13.45
N VAL A 356 40.90 -30.39 -14.23
CA VAL A 356 40.15 -30.43 -15.50
C VAL A 356 40.88 -31.29 -16.53
N SER A 357 42.20 -31.13 -16.65
CA SER A 357 43.04 -31.95 -17.54
C SER A 357 43.02 -33.44 -17.17
N SER A 358 43.03 -33.74 -15.86
CA SER A 358 42.96 -35.12 -15.36
C SER A 358 41.59 -35.78 -15.62
N LEU A 359 40.49 -35.04 -15.47
CA LEU A 359 39.12 -35.49 -15.74
C LEU A 359 38.85 -35.71 -17.23
N ALA A 360 39.36 -34.83 -18.10
CA ALA A 360 39.26 -34.96 -19.56
C ALA A 360 39.90 -36.26 -20.09
N THR A 361 40.90 -36.78 -19.37
CA THR A 361 41.63 -38.00 -19.75
C THR A 361 40.91 -39.29 -19.31
N GLN A 362 40.08 -39.23 -18.27
CA GLN A 362 39.51 -40.43 -17.62
C GLN A 362 38.01 -40.66 -17.89
N ALA A 363 37.24 -39.63 -18.27
CA ALA A 363 35.79 -39.76 -18.52
C ALA A 363 35.28 -38.73 -19.57
N PRO A 364 35.44 -38.99 -20.88
CA PRO A 364 35.11 -38.03 -21.94
C PRO A 364 33.61 -37.66 -22.03
N ALA A 365 32.70 -38.47 -21.50
CA ALA A 365 31.26 -38.17 -21.45
C ALA A 365 30.87 -37.10 -20.40
N VAL A 366 31.78 -36.76 -19.49
CA VAL A 366 31.57 -35.75 -18.43
C VAL A 366 32.17 -34.39 -18.84
N HIS A 367 32.97 -34.37 -19.91
CA HIS A 367 33.70 -33.20 -20.42
C HIS A 367 32.78 -32.01 -20.74
N ASP A 368 31.59 -32.25 -21.29
CA ASP A 368 30.62 -31.18 -21.61
C ASP A 368 29.95 -30.55 -20.37
N LEU A 369 30.10 -31.15 -19.18
CA LEU A 369 29.55 -30.66 -17.91
C LEU A 369 30.57 -29.91 -17.05
N VAL A 370 31.86 -29.98 -17.39
CA VAL A 370 32.97 -29.36 -16.62
C VAL A 370 32.89 -27.83 -16.59
N PRO A 371 32.63 -27.12 -17.71
CA PRO A 371 32.49 -25.66 -17.68
C PRO A 371 31.30 -25.18 -16.84
N VAL A 372 30.22 -25.97 -16.81
CA VAL A 372 28.99 -25.66 -16.04
C VAL A 372 29.24 -25.84 -14.55
N ALA A 373 29.94 -26.91 -14.15
CA ALA A 373 30.31 -27.16 -12.76
C ALA A 373 31.33 -26.15 -12.23
N GLU A 374 32.27 -25.70 -13.06
CA GLU A 374 33.25 -24.66 -12.71
C GLU A 374 32.58 -23.31 -12.48
N VAL A 375 31.70 -22.88 -13.39
CA VAL A 375 30.95 -21.63 -13.24
C VAL A 375 30.05 -21.67 -12.01
N GLU A 376 29.39 -22.81 -11.72
CA GLU A 376 28.52 -22.96 -10.56
C GLU A 376 29.31 -22.99 -9.23
N LEU A 377 30.51 -23.58 -9.21
CA LEU A 377 31.38 -23.59 -8.03
C LEU A 377 31.98 -22.20 -7.75
N ARG A 378 32.39 -21.46 -8.80
CA ARG A 378 32.80 -20.05 -8.68
C ARG A 378 31.63 -19.20 -8.16
N ARG A 379 30.40 -19.42 -8.64
CA ARG A 379 29.18 -18.76 -8.14
C ARG A 379 28.88 -19.10 -6.69
N GLN A 380 29.01 -20.37 -6.28
CA GLN A 380 28.79 -20.77 -4.89
C GLN A 380 29.78 -20.10 -3.93
N LEU A 381 31.05 -20.01 -4.33
CA LEU A 381 32.07 -19.40 -3.48
C LEU A 381 31.87 -17.89 -3.35
N VAL A 382 31.60 -17.20 -4.46
CA VAL A 382 31.23 -15.77 -4.45
C VAL A 382 29.97 -15.53 -3.64
N ARG A 383 28.95 -16.39 -3.81
CA ARG A 383 27.70 -16.33 -3.06
C ARG A 383 27.90 -16.57 -1.57
N GLU A 384 28.74 -17.52 -1.14
CA GLU A 384 29.01 -17.74 0.29
C GLU A 384 29.80 -16.59 0.91
N THR A 385 30.73 -15.97 0.17
CA THR A 385 31.46 -14.79 0.65
C THR A 385 30.54 -13.56 0.75
N GLU A 386 29.69 -13.34 -0.25
CA GLU A 386 28.72 -12.24 -0.26
C GLU A 386 27.57 -12.48 0.71
N GLU A 387 27.08 -13.72 0.88
CA GLU A 387 26.07 -14.06 1.89
C GLU A 387 26.58 -13.79 3.29
N ARG A 388 27.88 -14.00 3.53
CA ARG A 388 28.52 -13.70 4.81
C ARG A 388 28.68 -12.20 5.05
N GLU A 389 29.12 -11.44 4.04
CA GLU A 389 29.15 -9.97 4.11
C GLU A 389 27.75 -9.37 4.26
N ALA A 390 26.76 -9.93 3.56
CA ALA A 390 25.36 -9.53 3.67
C ALA A 390 24.76 -9.90 5.03
N LEU A 391 25.17 -11.02 5.64
CA LEU A 391 24.74 -11.38 7.00
C LEU A 391 25.29 -10.40 8.03
N GLU A 392 26.55 -9.98 7.89
CA GLU A 392 27.17 -8.96 8.75
C GLU A 392 26.51 -7.58 8.56
N GLN A 393 26.21 -7.19 7.32
CA GLN A 393 25.43 -5.98 7.03
C GLN A 393 24.02 -6.07 7.62
N LEU A 394 23.31 -7.20 7.44
CA LEU A 394 21.99 -7.43 8.03
C LEU A 394 22.02 -7.38 9.56
N LEU A 395 23.10 -7.85 10.18
CA LEU A 395 23.26 -7.80 11.63
C LEU A 395 23.40 -6.34 12.11
N ASN A 396 24.23 -5.55 11.44
CA ASN A 396 24.42 -4.13 11.75
C ASN A 396 23.12 -3.33 11.49
N GLU A 397 22.47 -3.57 10.35
CA GLU A 397 21.19 -2.94 10.02
C GLU A 397 20.08 -3.38 10.98
N ALA A 398 20.08 -4.63 11.45
CA ALA A 398 19.14 -5.11 12.47
C ALA A 398 19.40 -4.44 13.82
N GLN A 399 20.67 -4.18 14.17
CA GLN A 399 21.03 -3.43 15.38
C GLN A 399 20.56 -1.98 15.29
N GLU A 400 20.85 -1.29 14.19
CA GLU A 400 20.34 0.08 13.94
C GLU A 400 18.80 0.10 13.96
N ASN A 401 18.14 -0.86 13.32
CA ASN A 401 16.67 -0.96 13.37
C ASN A 401 16.13 -1.22 14.78
N ILE A 402 16.85 -1.95 15.63
CA ILE A 402 16.46 -2.17 17.03
C ILE A 402 16.56 -0.86 17.80
N GLU A 403 17.63 -0.08 17.59
CA GLU A 403 17.82 1.23 18.22
C GLU A 403 16.75 2.23 17.75
N ASP A 404 16.49 2.31 16.45
CA ASP A 404 15.44 3.15 15.87
C ASP A 404 14.05 2.74 16.37
N ARG A 405 13.77 1.44 16.47
CA ARG A 405 12.51 0.95 17.04
C ARG A 405 12.40 1.25 18.53
N ALA A 406 13.49 1.18 19.29
CA ALA A 406 13.47 1.55 20.71
C ALA A 406 13.15 3.05 20.87
N LEU A 407 13.73 3.90 20.01
CA LEU A 407 13.42 5.32 19.97
C LEU A 407 11.95 5.56 19.56
N LEU A 408 11.46 4.86 18.53
CA LEU A 408 10.08 4.96 18.09
C LEU A 408 9.10 4.50 19.17
N VAL A 409 9.38 3.40 19.87
CA VAL A 409 8.57 2.92 21.01
C VAL A 409 8.51 4.00 22.08
N SER A 410 9.65 4.62 22.44
CA SER A 410 9.67 5.72 23.40
C SER A 410 8.83 6.91 22.94
N GLN A 411 8.93 7.32 21.67
CA GLN A 411 8.12 8.39 21.10
C GLN A 411 6.62 8.06 21.08
N LEU A 412 6.27 6.81 20.75
CA LEU A 412 4.89 6.32 20.76
C LEU A 412 4.32 6.27 22.17
N THR A 413 5.10 5.88 23.18
CA THR A 413 4.68 5.93 24.58
C THR A 413 4.36 7.36 25.00
N THR A 414 5.26 8.32 24.76
CA THR A 414 4.96 9.74 25.02
C THR A 414 3.75 10.24 24.24
N ALA A 415 3.57 9.75 23.00
CA ALA A 415 2.39 10.09 22.20
C ALA A 415 1.10 9.54 22.77
N TYR A 416 1.12 8.34 23.31
CA TYR A 416 -0.01 7.69 23.94
C TYR A 416 -0.41 8.39 25.24
N ASP A 417 0.57 8.79 26.05
CA ASP A 417 0.32 9.52 27.31
C ASP A 417 -0.35 10.88 27.04
N ASP A 418 0.18 11.63 26.08
CA ASP A 418 -0.42 12.91 25.66
C ASP A 418 -1.81 12.74 25.06
N LEU A 419 -2.03 11.71 24.22
CA LEU A 419 -3.35 11.41 23.66
C LEU A 419 -4.35 11.06 24.77
N THR A 420 -3.89 10.37 25.82
CA THR A 420 -4.72 10.02 26.98
C THR A 420 -5.14 11.27 27.74
N ILE A 421 -4.23 12.23 27.92
CA ILE A 421 -4.53 13.54 28.51
C ILE A 421 -5.56 14.28 27.65
N GLU A 422 -5.33 14.39 26.34
CA GLU A 422 -6.24 15.07 25.41
C GLU A 422 -7.64 14.42 25.37
N ALA A 423 -7.71 13.10 25.35
CA ALA A 423 -8.99 12.39 25.39
C ALA A 423 -9.74 12.63 26.70
N THR A 424 -9.02 12.87 27.80
CA THR A 424 -9.61 13.22 29.10
C THR A 424 -10.14 14.66 29.07
N GLU A 425 -9.36 15.62 28.58
CA GLU A 425 -9.78 17.01 28.40
C GLU A 425 -11.00 17.11 27.47
N ALA A 426 -10.99 16.39 26.35
CA ALA A 426 -12.11 16.37 25.40
C ALA A 426 -13.39 15.78 26.01
N ARG A 427 -13.27 14.75 26.87
CA ARG A 427 -14.42 14.20 27.61
C ARG A 427 -14.98 15.22 28.60
N GLU A 428 -14.12 15.92 29.32
CA GLU A 428 -14.54 16.99 30.24
C GLU A 428 -15.24 18.15 29.50
N GLU A 429 -14.77 18.47 28.29
CA GLU A 429 -15.39 19.47 27.41
C GLU A 429 -16.77 18.99 26.91
N VAL A 430 -16.89 17.75 26.45
CA VAL A 430 -18.19 17.14 26.07
C VAL A 430 -19.16 17.19 27.26
N ASP A 431 -18.72 16.80 28.45
CA ASP A 431 -19.55 16.87 29.66
C ASP A 431 -19.96 18.31 30.00
N SER A 432 -19.08 19.27 29.76
CA SER A 432 -19.36 20.70 29.95
C SER A 432 -20.39 21.22 28.95
N LEU A 433 -20.23 20.87 27.68
CA LEU A 433 -21.16 21.22 26.61
C LEU A 433 -22.52 20.55 26.83
N ASP A 434 -22.57 19.29 27.23
CA ASP A 434 -23.82 18.59 27.55
C ASP A 434 -24.55 19.25 28.73
N ARG A 435 -23.81 19.64 29.79
CA ARG A 435 -24.36 20.46 30.89
C ARG A 435 -24.92 21.79 30.37
N ARG A 436 -24.23 22.42 29.41
CA ARG A 436 -24.64 23.70 28.82
C ARG A 436 -25.87 23.56 27.93
N VAL A 437 -25.94 22.52 27.10
CA VAL A 437 -27.11 22.17 26.29
C VAL A 437 -28.31 21.94 27.19
N ARG A 438 -28.20 21.08 28.21
CA ARG A 438 -29.29 20.84 29.18
C ARG A 438 -29.70 22.09 29.96
N TRP A 439 -28.79 23.05 30.16
CA TRP A 439 -29.09 24.34 30.76
C TRP A 439 -29.86 25.23 29.77
N LEU A 440 -29.41 25.31 28.51
CA LEU A 440 -30.07 26.06 27.44
C LEU A 440 -31.47 25.50 27.15
N GLU A 441 -31.62 24.18 27.03
CA GLU A 441 -32.90 23.50 26.85
C GLU A 441 -33.88 23.80 27.99
N ARG A 442 -33.42 23.82 29.25
CA ARG A 442 -34.22 24.26 30.39
C ARG A 442 -34.60 25.73 30.28
N ARG A 443 -33.64 26.59 29.94
CA ARG A 443 -33.86 28.04 29.83
C ARG A 443 -34.84 28.40 28.71
N VAL A 444 -34.76 27.72 27.57
CA VAL A 444 -35.71 27.85 26.44
C VAL A 444 -37.10 27.38 26.86
N ARG A 445 -37.19 26.25 27.59
CA ARG A 445 -38.46 25.77 28.15
C ARG A 445 -39.08 26.76 29.15
N ASP A 446 -38.26 27.38 29.99
CA ASP A 446 -38.69 28.35 31.01
C ASP A 446 -39.11 29.71 30.43
N LEU A 447 -38.57 30.09 29.26
CA LEU A 447 -38.88 31.36 28.59
C LEU A 447 -40.14 31.30 27.72
N GLY A 448 -40.73 30.11 27.53
CA GLY A 448 -42.05 29.94 26.92
C GLY A 448 -42.18 30.44 25.48
N ASP A 449 -41.08 30.61 24.76
CA ASP A 449 -41.08 31.08 23.37
C ASP A 449 -40.88 29.89 22.41
N PRO A 450 -41.92 29.41 21.70
CA PRO A 450 -41.82 28.35 20.71
C PRO A 450 -41.38 28.87 19.32
N GLY A 451 -40.84 30.09 19.25
CA GLY A 451 -40.78 30.88 18.02
C GLY A 451 -39.41 31.21 17.43
N VAL A 452 -38.32 30.50 17.73
CA VAL A 452 -37.09 30.62 16.92
C VAL A 452 -37.02 29.48 15.93
N GLY A 453 -37.85 29.62 14.89
CA GLY A 453 -37.58 28.98 13.62
C GLY A 453 -36.37 29.65 13.00
N THR A 454 -35.29 28.90 12.87
CA THR A 454 -34.29 29.11 11.84
C THR A 454 -34.09 27.77 11.16
N ASP A 455 -34.84 27.56 10.07
CA ASP A 455 -34.38 26.78 8.93
C ASP A 455 -33.14 27.48 8.31
N GLU A 456 -32.14 27.82 9.12
CA GLU A 456 -30.78 27.93 8.60
C GLU A 456 -30.33 26.49 8.47
N GLU A 457 -30.36 25.99 7.22
CA GLU A 457 -29.57 24.82 6.84
C GLU A 457 -28.18 25.04 7.42
N LEU A 458 -27.87 24.32 8.51
CA LEU A 458 -26.53 24.28 9.08
C LEU A 458 -25.58 24.02 7.90
N PRO A 459 -24.57 24.86 7.67
CA PRO A 459 -23.63 24.65 6.58
C PRO A 459 -23.16 23.20 6.64
N THR A 460 -23.43 22.43 5.59
CA THR A 460 -23.13 21.00 5.58
C THR A 460 -21.63 20.87 5.83
N ALA A 461 -21.27 20.23 6.95
CA ALA A 461 -19.86 20.10 7.33
C ALA A 461 -19.08 19.47 6.15
N PRO A 462 -17.90 19.99 5.79
CA PRO A 462 -17.17 19.48 4.65
C PRO A 462 -16.86 17.99 4.82
N SER A 463 -17.07 17.25 3.75
CA SER A 463 -16.90 15.80 3.68
C SER A 463 -15.43 15.38 3.42
N SER A 464 -14.60 16.32 2.96
CA SER A 464 -13.18 16.10 2.64
C SER A 464 -12.35 17.38 2.85
N VAL A 465 -11.04 17.23 3.00
CA VAL A 465 -10.11 18.36 3.15
C VAL A 465 -9.97 19.13 1.83
N ALA A 466 -10.03 18.45 0.68
CA ALA A 466 -10.09 19.12 -0.61
C ALA A 466 -11.34 20.03 -0.74
N GLU A 467 -12.49 19.60 -0.22
CA GLU A 467 -13.71 20.41 -0.18
C GLU A 467 -13.58 21.62 0.75
N VAL A 468 -12.85 21.51 1.87
CA VAL A 468 -12.55 22.66 2.76
C VAL A 468 -11.91 23.81 1.96
N VAL A 469 -10.97 23.51 1.07
CA VAL A 469 -10.29 24.52 0.23
C VAL A 469 -11.29 25.20 -0.71
N ALA A 470 -12.17 24.42 -1.35
CA ALA A 470 -13.19 24.95 -2.25
C ALA A 470 -14.20 25.85 -1.51
N LEU A 471 -14.74 25.38 -0.39
CA LEU A 471 -15.68 26.13 0.44
C LEU A 471 -15.05 27.41 1.01
N ALA A 472 -13.79 27.34 1.44
CA ALA A 472 -13.09 28.50 1.98
C ALA A 472 -12.96 29.63 0.94
N ARG A 473 -12.61 29.29 -0.30
CA ARG A 473 -12.54 30.27 -1.40
C ARG A 473 -13.90 30.85 -1.77
N GLN A 474 -14.96 30.08 -1.62
CA GLN A 474 -16.32 30.49 -1.97
C GLN A 474 -16.96 31.36 -0.88
N HIS A 475 -16.76 31.04 0.40
CA HIS A 475 -17.55 31.58 1.50
C HIS A 475 -16.76 32.48 2.48
N LEU A 476 -15.44 32.32 2.60
CA LEU A 476 -14.64 33.07 3.59
C LEU A 476 -13.99 34.29 2.95
N SER A 477 -14.61 35.45 3.14
CA SER A 477 -14.23 36.69 2.46
C SER A 477 -12.91 37.30 2.94
N ALA A 478 -12.53 37.07 4.21
CA ALA A 478 -11.30 37.57 4.80
C ALA A 478 -10.13 36.56 4.70
N ILE A 479 -10.37 35.40 4.11
CA ILE A 479 -9.35 34.40 3.84
C ILE A 479 -8.95 34.41 2.37
N HIS A 480 -7.64 34.43 2.10
CA HIS A 480 -7.10 34.13 0.78
C HIS A 480 -6.39 32.77 0.83
N VAL A 481 -6.92 31.78 0.12
CA VAL A 481 -6.34 30.45 0.03
C VAL A 481 -5.48 30.35 -1.23
N GLY A 482 -4.18 30.06 -1.07
CA GLY A 482 -3.25 29.81 -2.17
C GLY A 482 -3.56 28.51 -2.94
N GLU A 483 -2.68 28.14 -3.86
CA GLU A 483 -2.76 26.87 -4.61
C GLU A 483 -2.28 25.73 -3.71
N ILE A 484 -3.21 25.04 -3.05
CA ILE A 484 -2.96 24.02 -2.02
C ILE A 484 -3.85 22.77 -2.18
N GLU A 485 -4.56 22.66 -3.30
CA GLU A 485 -5.56 21.61 -3.56
C GLU A 485 -4.94 20.21 -3.51
N GLU A 486 -3.74 20.05 -4.05
CA GLU A 486 -3.03 18.77 -4.07
C GLU A 486 -2.64 18.33 -2.65
N ASP A 487 -2.01 19.23 -1.87
CA ASP A 487 -1.64 18.98 -0.47
C ASP A 487 -2.86 18.64 0.40
N ALA A 488 -3.96 19.36 0.20
CA ALA A 488 -5.22 19.11 0.89
C ALA A 488 -5.82 17.75 0.51
N ALA A 489 -5.81 17.41 -0.79
CA ALA A 489 -6.36 16.15 -1.26
C ALA A 489 -5.51 14.92 -0.88
N GLU A 490 -4.20 15.08 -0.65
CA GLU A 490 -3.38 14.04 -0.04
C GLU A 490 -3.87 13.66 1.36
N LEU A 491 -4.36 14.61 2.16
CA LEU A 491 -4.90 14.32 3.49
C LEU A 491 -6.16 13.44 3.43
N ASP A 492 -6.91 13.50 2.33
CA ASP A 492 -8.05 12.62 2.07
C ASP A 492 -7.63 11.16 1.81
N LEU A 493 -6.31 10.89 1.69
CA LEU A 493 -5.72 9.57 1.62
C LEU A 493 -5.67 8.81 2.94
N HIS A 494 -5.88 9.50 4.05
CA HIS A 494 -5.66 8.95 5.39
C HIS A 494 -6.99 8.62 6.09
N GLY A 495 -6.96 7.63 7.00
CA GLY A 495 -8.16 7.20 7.74
C GLY A 495 -8.79 8.28 8.64
N GLY A 496 -8.07 9.37 8.93
CA GLY A 496 -8.56 10.52 9.70
C GLY A 496 -9.13 11.67 8.85
N ALA A 497 -9.25 11.51 7.52
CA ALA A 497 -9.60 12.58 6.58
C ALA A 497 -10.82 13.42 7.00
N GLN A 498 -11.91 12.78 7.43
CA GLN A 498 -13.12 13.50 7.84
C GLN A 498 -12.88 14.39 9.07
N LEU A 499 -12.12 13.90 10.05
CA LEU A 499 -11.73 14.70 11.21
C LEU A 499 -10.83 15.87 10.80
N TYR A 500 -9.93 15.64 9.83
CA TYR A 500 -9.06 16.68 9.31
C TYR A 500 -9.87 17.77 8.61
N ALA A 501 -10.90 17.39 7.85
CA ALA A 501 -11.79 18.33 7.17
C ALA A 501 -12.56 19.21 8.18
N ILE A 502 -13.20 18.59 9.17
CA ILE A 502 -13.96 19.29 10.23
C ILE A 502 -13.06 20.29 10.97
N LYS A 503 -11.87 19.85 11.41
CA LYS A 503 -10.96 20.71 12.17
C LYS A 503 -10.33 21.81 11.33
N SER A 504 -10.03 21.54 10.06
CA SER A 504 -9.49 22.54 9.14
C SER A 504 -10.53 23.62 8.82
N TRP A 505 -11.79 23.22 8.60
CA TRP A 505 -12.90 24.15 8.42
C TRP A 505 -13.11 25.05 9.63
N ALA A 506 -13.16 24.47 10.83
CA ALA A 506 -13.28 25.24 12.07
C ALA A 506 -12.14 26.25 12.25
N ALA A 507 -10.90 25.85 11.93
CA ALA A 507 -9.74 26.74 11.97
C ALA A 507 -9.86 27.91 10.98
N LEU A 508 -10.33 27.65 9.76
CA LEU A 508 -10.53 28.67 8.73
C LEU A 508 -11.66 29.65 9.11
N CYS A 509 -12.77 29.16 9.64
CA CYS A 509 -13.85 30.01 10.15
C CYS A 509 -13.38 30.91 11.30
N ALA A 510 -12.56 30.37 12.22
CA ALA A 510 -11.96 31.16 13.30
C ALA A 510 -10.99 32.21 12.78
N LEU A 511 -10.14 31.88 11.79
CA LEU A 511 -9.25 32.83 11.14
C LEU A 511 -10.02 33.92 10.38
N ASP A 512 -11.13 33.58 9.73
CA ASP A 512 -11.96 34.52 8.99
C ASP A 512 -12.62 35.53 9.94
N ALA A 513 -13.23 35.05 11.02
CA ALA A 513 -13.81 35.90 12.07
C ALA A 513 -12.76 36.81 12.74
N TYR A 514 -11.58 36.25 13.03
CA TYR A 514 -10.44 37.01 13.55
C TYR A 514 -10.01 38.12 12.57
N ALA A 515 -9.84 37.79 11.29
CA ALA A 515 -9.40 38.73 10.26
C ALA A 515 -10.41 39.86 10.06
N GLN A 516 -11.70 39.53 10.03
CA GLN A 516 -12.79 40.51 9.99
C GLN A 516 -12.74 41.45 11.20
N ALA A 517 -12.67 40.91 12.42
CA ALA A 517 -12.61 41.71 13.64
C ALA A 517 -11.36 42.61 13.71
N ARG A 518 -10.21 42.11 13.26
CA ARG A 518 -8.96 42.88 13.20
C ARG A 518 -9.04 43.99 12.16
N SER A 519 -9.55 43.70 10.97
CA SER A 519 -9.72 44.70 9.90
C SER A 519 -10.72 45.80 10.27
N ALA A 520 -11.74 45.46 11.06
CA ALA A 520 -12.72 46.41 11.59
C ALA A 520 -12.23 47.18 12.83
N GLY A 521 -11.01 46.92 13.31
CA GLY A 521 -10.45 47.55 14.50
C GLY A 521 -11.13 47.14 15.82
N MET A 522 -11.88 46.04 15.83
CA MET A 522 -12.55 45.51 17.02
C MET A 522 -11.65 44.56 17.83
N PHE A 523 -10.53 44.12 17.24
CA PHE A 523 -9.54 43.27 17.89
C PHE A 523 -8.12 43.66 17.44
N HIS A 524 -7.15 43.63 18.36
CA HIS A 524 -5.79 44.11 18.09
C HIS A 524 -4.68 43.09 18.38
N ASN A 525 -4.99 41.97 19.05
CA ASN A 525 -4.00 40.97 19.43
C ASN A 525 -3.78 39.91 18.34
N SER A 526 -2.91 38.94 18.62
CA SER A 526 -2.63 37.82 17.70
C SER A 526 -3.81 36.85 17.62
N PHE A 527 -3.84 36.03 16.56
CA PHE A 527 -4.81 34.94 16.44
C PHE A 527 -4.72 33.95 17.61
N TYR A 528 -3.53 33.72 18.17
CA TYR A 528 -3.38 32.92 19.39
C TYR A 528 -4.18 33.50 20.57
N ALA A 529 -4.14 34.84 20.77
CA ALA A 529 -4.92 35.50 21.81
C ALA A 529 -6.43 35.43 21.54
N TRP A 530 -6.84 35.51 20.26
CA TRP A 530 -8.24 35.28 19.86
C TRP A 530 -8.72 33.90 20.30
N CYS A 531 -7.90 32.87 20.13
CA CYS A 531 -8.24 31.51 20.54
C CYS A 531 -8.19 31.26 22.06
N GLN A 532 -7.46 32.07 22.83
CA GLN A 532 -7.45 31.96 24.29
C GLN A 532 -8.73 32.53 24.91
N GLU A 533 -9.14 33.70 24.45
CA GLU A 533 -10.29 34.43 24.97
C GLU A 533 -11.15 34.96 23.81
N PRO A 534 -11.89 34.07 23.12
CA PRO A 534 -12.68 34.48 21.96
C PRO A 534 -13.85 35.37 22.39
N PRO A 535 -14.19 36.41 21.61
CA PRO A 535 -15.37 37.20 21.88
C PRO A 535 -16.64 36.32 21.89
N PRO A 536 -17.66 36.64 22.70
CA PRO A 536 -18.86 35.81 22.83
C PRO A 536 -19.52 35.53 21.48
N GLY A 537 -19.76 34.25 21.17
CA GLY A 537 -20.42 33.82 19.93
C GLY A 537 -19.52 33.81 18.68
N GLN A 538 -18.24 34.17 18.81
CA GLN A 538 -17.30 34.09 17.69
C GLN A 538 -16.69 32.69 17.54
N PRO A 539 -16.46 32.21 16.30
CA PRO A 539 -15.75 30.96 16.05
C PRO A 539 -14.32 31.00 16.60
N ALA A 540 -13.93 29.94 17.31
CA ALA A 540 -12.60 29.76 17.83
C ALA A 540 -12.22 28.28 17.87
N ILE A 541 -10.91 28.02 17.84
CA ILE A 541 -10.32 26.70 18.06
C ILE A 541 -9.48 26.74 19.33
N SER A 542 -9.08 25.58 19.84
CA SER A 542 -8.22 25.52 21.02
C SER A 542 -6.90 26.26 20.78
N ALA A 543 -6.54 27.20 21.67
CA ALA A 543 -5.31 28.00 21.56
C ALA A 543 -4.04 27.13 21.48
N THR A 544 -4.05 25.97 22.12
CA THR A 544 -2.97 24.96 22.09
C THR A 544 -2.75 24.33 20.70
N ALA A 545 -3.74 24.40 19.81
CA ALA A 545 -3.59 24.00 18.41
C ALA A 545 -2.88 25.07 17.57
N VAL A 546 -2.71 26.29 18.08
CA VAL A 546 -2.10 27.41 17.35
C VAL A 546 -0.64 27.58 17.76
N ALA A 547 0.24 27.64 16.78
CA ALA A 547 1.64 28.04 16.96
C ALA A 547 1.90 29.29 16.12
N MET A 548 2.42 30.35 16.73
CA MET A 548 2.73 31.61 16.02
C MET A 548 4.16 31.65 15.47
N VAL A 549 5.04 30.76 15.95
CA VAL A 549 6.45 30.66 15.60
C VAL A 549 6.84 29.20 15.37
N GLU A 550 7.89 28.99 14.59
CA GLU A 550 8.50 27.68 14.36
C GLU A 550 9.57 27.35 15.41
N SER A 551 10.08 26.11 15.40
CA SER A 551 11.23 25.77 16.25
C SER A 551 12.52 26.46 15.77
N GLU A 552 13.41 26.80 16.70
CA GLU A 552 14.72 27.44 16.41
C GLU A 552 15.56 26.64 15.39
N SER A 553 15.44 25.30 15.41
CA SER A 553 16.10 24.41 14.45
C SER A 553 15.58 24.53 13.01
N VAL A 554 14.31 24.91 12.83
CA VAL A 554 13.68 25.15 11.52
C VAL A 554 14.03 26.54 11.02
N GLU A 555 14.09 27.53 11.90
CA GLU A 555 14.40 28.93 11.54
C GLU A 555 15.86 29.11 11.09
N SER A 556 16.78 28.33 11.65
CA SER A 556 18.22 28.39 11.34
C SER A 556 18.63 27.67 10.06
N SER A 557 17.76 26.81 9.49
CA SER A 557 18.03 26.07 8.25
C SER A 557 17.32 26.71 7.04
N SER A 558 18.09 27.04 5.99
CA SER A 558 17.53 27.61 4.76
C SER A 558 16.49 26.71 4.10
N ASP A 559 16.73 25.40 4.12
CA ASP A 559 15.89 24.42 3.42
C ASP A 559 14.56 24.20 4.16
N LEU A 560 14.62 24.10 5.50
CA LEU A 560 13.43 23.96 6.34
C LEU A 560 12.58 25.25 6.34
N ARG A 561 13.23 26.42 6.23
CA ARG A 561 12.58 27.71 6.08
C ARG A 561 11.92 27.86 4.70
N ASN A 562 12.57 27.36 3.64
CA ASN A 562 12.03 27.35 2.28
C ASN A 562 10.77 26.49 2.17
N ALA A 563 10.71 25.34 2.87
CA ALA A 563 9.52 24.49 2.92
C ALA A 563 8.28 25.21 3.50
N ARG A 564 8.48 26.28 4.29
CA ARG A 564 7.42 27.10 4.90
C ARG A 564 7.25 28.46 4.23
N THR A 565 7.77 28.59 3.01
CA THR A 565 7.68 29.82 2.21
C THR A 565 6.75 29.57 1.03
N PHE A 566 5.57 30.19 1.05
CA PHE A 566 4.49 29.91 0.10
C PHE A 566 4.21 31.09 -0.83
N ALA A 567 3.51 30.83 -1.94
CA ALA A 567 3.11 31.87 -2.87
C ALA A 567 2.09 32.83 -2.24
N VAL A 568 2.25 34.12 -2.51
CA VAL A 568 1.30 35.17 -2.12
C VAL A 568 1.20 36.21 -3.23
N PRO A 569 0.09 36.97 -3.32
CA PRO A 569 -0.01 38.09 -4.24
C PRO A 569 1.14 39.10 -4.07
N THR A 570 1.61 39.70 -5.17
CA THR A 570 2.76 40.62 -5.16
C THR A 570 2.54 41.89 -4.33
N GLN A 571 1.27 42.25 -4.08
CA GLN A 571 0.88 43.31 -3.15
C GLN A 571 1.22 43.00 -1.68
N VAL A 572 1.37 41.73 -1.31
CA VAL A 572 1.74 41.26 0.04
C VAL A 572 3.25 41.12 0.20
N ALA A 573 3.90 40.58 -0.84
CA ALA A 573 5.34 40.44 -0.91
C ALA A 573 5.82 40.64 -2.34
N VAL A 574 6.77 41.56 -2.55
CA VAL A 574 7.30 41.90 -3.90
C VAL A 574 7.85 40.68 -4.64
N THR A 575 8.39 39.71 -3.90
CA THR A 575 8.93 38.45 -4.43
C THR A 575 7.86 37.46 -4.89
N GLY A 576 6.58 37.71 -4.59
CA GLY A 576 5.48 36.77 -4.80
C GLY A 576 5.48 35.58 -3.84
N ARG A 577 6.36 35.57 -2.82
CA ARG A 577 6.45 34.50 -1.82
C ARG A 577 6.66 35.05 -0.41
N LYS A 578 6.07 34.40 0.59
CA LYS A 578 6.16 34.80 2.00
C LYS A 578 6.43 33.61 2.90
N TYR A 579 7.33 33.81 3.86
CA TYR A 579 7.58 32.86 4.94
C TYR A 579 6.41 32.87 5.94
N MET A 580 5.85 31.70 6.24
CA MET A 580 4.67 31.51 7.08
C MET A 580 4.96 30.53 8.24
N PRO A 581 5.59 31.00 9.33
CA PRO A 581 5.89 30.16 10.49
C PRO A 581 4.63 29.85 11.33
N ALA A 582 3.65 30.74 11.30
CA ALA A 582 2.41 30.57 12.03
C ALA A 582 1.58 29.45 11.40
N HIS A 583 1.13 28.51 12.24
CA HIS A 583 0.37 27.35 11.78
C HIS A 583 -0.62 26.83 12.82
N VAL A 584 -1.66 26.15 12.32
CA VAL A 584 -2.61 25.39 13.12
C VAL A 584 -2.28 23.90 13.03
N LYS A 585 -2.19 23.25 14.18
CA LYS A 585 -2.09 21.82 14.35
C LYS A 585 -3.48 21.19 14.22
N VAL A 586 -3.88 20.82 13.00
CA VAL A 586 -5.19 20.20 12.74
C VAL A 586 -5.39 18.98 13.63
N VAL A 587 -4.34 18.17 13.76
CA VAL A 587 -4.23 17.09 14.74
C VAL A 587 -2.84 17.11 15.31
N ARG A 588 -2.71 16.89 16.61
CA ARG A 588 -1.44 17.01 17.31
C ARG A 588 -0.53 15.81 17.08
N ARG A 589 -1.09 14.61 16.91
CA ARG A 589 -0.36 13.33 16.84
C ARG A 589 -0.92 12.38 15.78
N GLY A 590 -0.08 11.43 15.34
CA GLY A 590 -0.39 10.44 14.30
C GLY A 590 -0.04 10.92 12.89
N ALA A 591 0.57 10.08 12.06
CA ALA A 591 0.84 10.41 10.65
C ALA A 591 -0.48 10.59 9.89
N PRO A 592 -0.65 11.67 9.09
CA PRO A 592 0.39 12.58 8.59
C PRO A 592 0.57 13.88 9.42
N ALA A 593 -0.05 13.97 10.61
CA ALA A 593 -0.04 15.12 11.52
C ALA A 593 -0.31 16.48 10.85
N PRO A 594 -1.47 16.65 10.17
CA PRO A 594 -1.70 17.79 9.29
C PRO A 594 -1.53 19.16 9.94
N ARG A 595 -1.03 20.10 9.13
CA ARG A 595 -0.74 21.50 9.51
C ARG A 595 -1.35 22.46 8.49
N LEU A 596 -1.92 23.56 9.00
CA LEU A 596 -2.40 24.69 8.19
C LEU A 596 -1.47 25.89 8.43
N HIS A 597 -0.66 26.28 7.45
CA HIS A 597 0.22 27.45 7.56
C HIS A 597 -0.45 28.70 7.02
N PHE A 598 -0.29 29.81 7.75
CA PHE A 598 -0.91 31.08 7.39
C PHE A 598 -0.02 32.29 7.66
N TYR A 599 -0.31 33.38 6.96
CA TYR A 599 0.26 34.71 7.17
C TYR A 599 -0.86 35.69 7.50
N ASP A 600 -0.78 36.30 8.68
CA ASP A 600 -1.72 37.33 9.12
C ASP A 600 -1.31 38.71 8.59
N ASP A 601 -2.11 39.21 7.66
CA ASP A 601 -2.02 40.56 7.13
C ASP A 601 -3.35 41.33 7.33
N ALA A 602 -4.13 40.94 8.34
CA ALA A 602 -5.46 41.50 8.54
C ALA A 602 -5.44 42.99 8.96
N ALA A 603 -4.33 43.51 9.48
CA ALA A 603 -4.16 44.95 9.69
C ALA A 603 -3.71 45.70 8.43
N GLY A 604 -3.14 45.01 7.44
CA GLY A 604 -2.67 45.58 6.18
C GLY A 604 -3.72 45.49 5.08
N THR A 605 -3.88 44.29 4.51
CA THR A 605 -4.85 44.02 3.43
C THR A 605 -6.23 43.60 3.92
N GLY A 606 -6.43 43.46 5.24
CA GLY A 606 -7.70 42.96 5.80
C GLY A 606 -7.86 41.45 5.66
N LYS A 607 -6.81 40.73 5.26
CA LYS A 607 -6.88 39.29 4.96
C LYS A 607 -5.84 38.46 5.69
N VAL A 608 -6.18 37.20 5.91
CA VAL A 608 -5.23 36.14 6.26
C VAL A 608 -4.96 35.30 5.01
N TYR A 609 -3.68 35.06 4.72
CA TYR A 609 -3.25 34.26 3.57
C TYR A 609 -2.89 32.85 4.04
N VAL A 610 -3.59 31.84 3.53
CA VAL A 610 -3.31 30.43 3.82
C VAL A 610 -2.42 29.89 2.71
N GLY A 611 -1.19 29.52 3.08
CA GLY A 611 -0.17 29.07 2.13
C GLY A 611 -0.03 27.55 2.03
N TYR A 612 -0.56 26.81 3.01
CA TYR A 612 -0.45 25.35 3.05
C TYR A 612 -1.53 24.72 3.92
N LEU A 613 -2.08 23.59 3.48
CA LEU A 613 -2.90 22.68 4.28
C LEU A 613 -2.56 21.25 3.84
N GLY A 614 -1.71 20.58 4.60
CA GLY A 614 -1.18 19.28 4.18
C GLY A 614 -0.50 18.53 5.32
N ALA A 615 0.21 17.46 4.97
CA ALA A 615 1.00 16.66 5.90
C ALA A 615 2.04 17.52 6.66
N HIS A 616 2.57 17.00 7.76
CA HIS A 616 3.62 17.71 8.47
C HIS A 616 4.84 17.96 7.57
N LEU A 617 5.25 19.22 7.44
CA LEU A 617 6.43 19.60 6.66
C LEU A 617 7.72 19.06 7.30
N PRO A 618 8.80 18.85 6.52
CA PRO A 618 10.07 18.34 7.03
C PRO A 618 10.61 19.15 8.23
N THR A 619 11.34 18.46 9.13
CA THR A 619 11.97 19.05 10.31
C THR A 619 13.39 18.50 10.48
N ALA A 620 14.24 19.13 11.30
CA ALA A 620 15.62 18.70 11.51
C ALA A 620 15.80 17.29 12.12
N ARG A 621 14.70 16.62 12.51
CA ARG A 621 14.73 15.28 13.13
C ARG A 621 14.14 14.17 12.26
N PHE A 622 13.62 14.46 11.06
CA PHE A 622 13.07 13.46 10.14
C PHE A 622 13.16 13.93 8.68
#